data_AF-A0A962KEU9-F1
#
_entry.id   AF-A0A962KEU9-F1
#
_cell.length_a   1.000
_cell.length_b   1.000
_cell.length_c   1.000
_cell.angle_alpha   90.00
_cell.angle_beta   90.00
_cell.angle_gamma   90.00
#
_symmetry.space_group_name_H-M   'P 1'
#
loop_
_entity.id
_entity.type
_entity.pdbx_description
1 polymer ?
#
loop_
_entity_poly.entity_id
_entity_poly.type
_entity_poly.pdbx_seq_one_letter_code
_entity_poly.pdbx_strand_id
1 'polypeptide(L)'
;FCGRGEAKDFIADGALEIGGRLPNNTHGGLLSEGYIHGVNNIAEGARLIRGTSCNQPDAVEHVLISSGVGVPTGAMILGKA
;
A
#
# COMPACT_ATOMS: atom_id res chain seq x y z
N PHE A 1 -1.03 12.28 1.87
CA PHE A 1 0.22 12.11 1.11
C PHE A 1 0.46 13.23 0.09
N CYS A 2 -0.58 13.77 -0.54
CA CYS A 2 -0.54 14.99 -1.35
C CYS A 2 -1.70 15.92 -0.94
N GLY A 3 -1.77 17.13 -1.49
CA GLY A 3 -2.90 18.04 -1.34
C GLY A 3 -4.15 17.57 -2.09
N ARG A 4 -5.27 18.28 -1.87
CA ARG A 4 -6.56 17.96 -2.50
C ARG A 4 -6.49 18.26 -3.99
N GLY A 5 -6.76 17.24 -4.82
CA GLY A 5 -6.73 17.35 -6.29
C GLY A 5 -5.36 17.09 -6.94
N GLU A 6 -4.32 16.87 -6.13
CA GLU A 6 -2.93 16.74 -6.59
C GLU A 6 -2.50 15.28 -6.80
N ALA A 7 -3.38 14.31 -6.53
CA ALA A 7 -3.03 12.88 -6.62
C ALA A 7 -2.53 12.47 -8.01
N LYS A 8 -3.09 13.07 -9.07
CA LYS A 8 -2.65 12.83 -10.46
C LYS A 8 -1.17 13.15 -10.66
N ASP A 9 -0.70 14.25 -10.08
CA ASP A 9 0.69 14.72 -10.22
C ASP A 9 1.60 13.92 -9.30
N PHE A 10 1.12 13.61 -8.08
CA PHE A 10 1.81 12.73 -7.15
C PHE A 10 2.09 11.34 -7.77
N ILE A 11 1.11 10.78 -8.48
CA ILE A 11 1.27 9.49 -9.17
C ILE A 11 2.16 9.63 -10.40
N ALA A 12 1.94 10.65 -11.23
CA ALA A 12 2.72 10.88 -12.46
C ALA A 12 4.22 11.09 -12.19
N ASP A 13 4.56 11.62 -11.01
CA ASP A 13 5.92 11.79 -10.52
C ASP A 13 6.56 10.47 -10.00
N GLY A 14 5.90 9.32 -10.18
CA GLY A 14 6.45 8.01 -9.81
C GLY A 14 6.46 7.72 -8.31
N ALA A 15 5.68 8.45 -7.52
CA ALA A 15 5.69 8.31 -6.06
C ALA A 15 5.29 6.92 -5.56
N LEU A 16 4.46 6.21 -6.33
CA LEU A 16 3.89 4.91 -5.96
C LEU A 16 4.71 3.71 -6.44
N GLU A 17 5.77 3.95 -7.21
CA GLU A 17 6.67 2.91 -7.70
C GLU A 17 7.39 2.21 -6.53
N ILE A 18 7.97 1.02 -6.77
CA ILE A 18 8.69 0.25 -5.73
C ILE A 18 9.80 1.08 -5.07
N GLY A 19 10.55 1.87 -5.87
CA GLY A 19 11.57 2.81 -5.38
C GLY A 19 11.06 4.23 -5.15
N GLY A 20 9.75 4.44 -5.24
CA GLY A 20 9.11 5.73 -5.02
C GLY A 20 9.07 6.10 -3.53
N ARG A 21 8.69 7.34 -3.25
CA ARG A 21 8.58 7.85 -1.86
C ARG A 21 7.44 7.23 -1.04
N LEU A 22 6.48 6.58 -1.71
CA LEU A 22 5.36 5.90 -1.07
C LEU A 22 4.96 4.65 -1.88
N PRO A 23 5.79 3.59 -1.87
CA PRO A 23 5.51 2.37 -2.62
C PRO A 23 4.13 1.82 -2.24
N ASN A 24 3.31 1.50 -3.25
CA ASN A 24 1.90 1.20 -3.03
C ASN A 24 1.43 -0.01 -3.83
N ASN A 25 0.60 -0.86 -3.22
CA ASN A 25 0.08 -2.09 -3.83
C ASN A 25 1.21 -2.97 -4.42
N THR A 26 2.26 -3.24 -3.63
CA THR A 26 3.43 -4.05 -4.04
C THR A 26 3.07 -5.49 -4.44
N HIS A 27 1.94 -6.02 -3.98
CA HIS A 27 1.37 -7.29 -4.45
C HIS A 27 0.53 -7.18 -5.73
N GLY A 28 0.32 -5.96 -6.27
CA GLY A 28 -0.57 -5.67 -7.39
C GLY A 28 -1.97 -5.18 -6.98
N GLY A 29 -2.29 -5.21 -5.68
CA GLY A 29 -3.56 -4.73 -5.16
C GLY A 29 -4.76 -5.54 -5.64
N LEU A 30 -5.95 -4.99 -5.35
CA LEU A 30 -7.22 -5.61 -5.72
C LEU A 30 -7.45 -5.69 -7.24
N LEU A 31 -6.67 -4.93 -8.03
CA LEU A 31 -6.78 -4.88 -9.49
C LEU A 31 -5.97 -5.97 -10.18
N SER A 32 -4.79 -6.32 -9.66
CA SER A 32 -3.88 -7.27 -10.33
C SER A 32 -3.61 -8.55 -9.54
N GLU A 33 -3.57 -8.52 -8.21
CA GLU A 33 -3.45 -9.76 -7.41
C GLU A 33 -4.79 -10.51 -7.38
N GLY A 34 -5.85 -9.77 -7.05
CA GLY A 34 -7.20 -10.31 -6.94
C GLY A 34 -8.04 -9.55 -5.90
N TYR A 35 -9.35 -9.50 -6.14
CA TYR A 35 -10.30 -8.81 -5.28
C TYR A 35 -10.81 -9.72 -4.15
N ILE A 36 -10.04 -9.82 -3.05
CA ILE A 36 -10.42 -10.57 -1.83
C ILE A 36 -10.89 -9.60 -0.75
N HIS A 37 -11.65 -8.59 -1.15
CA HIS A 37 -12.25 -7.59 -0.26
C HIS A 37 -11.26 -6.95 0.74
N GLY A 38 -9.99 -6.78 0.32
CA GLY A 38 -8.95 -6.11 1.10
C GLY A 38 -8.19 -6.99 2.11
N VAL A 39 -8.60 -8.24 2.35
CA VAL A 39 -7.90 -9.13 3.30
C VAL A 39 -6.48 -9.45 2.82
N ASN A 40 -6.29 -9.54 1.50
CA ASN A 40 -4.99 -9.70 0.87
C ASN A 40 -4.07 -8.48 1.05
N ASN A 41 -4.59 -7.26 1.20
CA ASN A 41 -3.78 -6.08 1.54
C ASN A 41 -3.19 -6.19 2.95
N ILE A 42 -3.92 -6.79 3.90
CA ILE A 42 -3.42 -7.04 5.26
C ILE A 42 -2.28 -8.06 5.22
N ALA A 43 -2.45 -9.14 4.45
CA ALA A 43 -1.40 -10.14 4.25
C ALA A 43 -0.15 -9.52 3.64
N GLU A 44 -0.30 -8.62 2.65
CA GLU A 44 0.83 -7.92 2.06
C GLU A 44 1.50 -6.95 3.04
N GLY A 45 0.74 -6.20 3.83
CA GLY A 45 1.34 -5.36 4.87
C GLY A 45 2.16 -6.16 5.89
N ALA A 46 1.71 -7.37 6.24
CA ALA A 46 2.50 -8.27 7.09
C ALA A 46 3.80 -8.75 6.40
N ARG A 47 3.77 -9.04 5.10
CA ARG A 47 4.98 -9.41 4.34
C ARG A 47 5.96 -8.24 4.26
N LEU A 48 5.47 -7.03 3.99
CA LEU A 48 6.29 -5.82 3.90
C LEU A 48 7.03 -5.53 5.21
N ILE A 49 6.36 -5.62 6.35
CA ILE A 49 6.99 -5.45 7.67
C ILE A 49 8.02 -6.55 7.96
N ARG A 50 7.76 -7.78 7.49
CA ARG A 50 8.67 -8.93 7.62
C ARG A 50 9.83 -8.92 6.61
N GLY A 51 9.81 -8.04 5.61
CA GLY A 51 10.82 -8.01 4.55
C GLY A 51 10.70 -9.15 3.55
N THR A 52 9.49 -9.71 3.37
CA THR A 52 9.24 -10.90 2.53
C THR A 52 8.23 -10.65 1.40
N SER A 53 7.99 -9.39 1.01
CA SER A 53 7.16 -9.11 -0.17
C SER A 53 7.87 -9.56 -1.44
N CYS A 54 7.11 -10.02 -2.45
CA CYS A 54 7.65 -10.33 -3.78
C CYS A 54 8.26 -9.09 -4.46
N ASN A 55 7.76 -7.90 -4.11
CA ASN A 55 8.22 -6.60 -4.62
C ASN A 55 8.60 -5.69 -3.43
N GLN A 56 9.51 -6.19 -2.59
CA GLN A 56 9.92 -5.53 -1.35
C GLN A 56 10.64 -4.19 -1.63
N PRO A 57 10.10 -3.04 -1.15
CA PRO A 57 10.83 -1.78 -1.13
C PRO A 57 11.93 -1.79 -0.06
N ASP A 58 12.88 -0.87 -0.19
CA ASP A 58 13.92 -0.64 0.81
C ASP A 58 13.30 -0.29 2.17
N ALA A 59 13.89 -0.83 3.24
CA ALA A 59 13.63 -0.54 4.66
C ALA A 59 12.19 -0.08 5.00
N VAL A 60 11.25 -1.03 5.07
CA VAL A 60 9.87 -0.75 5.50
C VAL A 60 9.75 -0.86 7.02
N GLU A 61 9.48 0.27 7.68
CA GLU A 61 9.24 0.33 9.13
C GLU A 61 7.75 0.35 9.50
N HIS A 62 6.93 0.99 8.66
CA HIS A 62 5.49 1.11 8.86
C HIS A 62 4.74 0.94 7.53
N VAL A 63 3.54 0.33 7.58
CA VAL A 63 2.65 0.15 6.43
C VAL A 63 1.24 0.59 6.81
N LEU A 64 0.66 1.50 6.03
CA LEU A 64 -0.75 1.87 6.13
C LEU A 64 -1.58 0.97 5.19
N ILE A 65 -2.67 0.41 5.73
CA ILE A 65 -3.64 -0.39 4.96
C ILE A 65 -5.01 0.28 5.10
N SER A 66 -5.67 0.56 3.97
CA SER A 66 -7.06 1.03 3.92
C SER A 66 -8.00 -0.08 3.48
N SER A 67 -9.21 -0.10 4.04
CA SER A 67 -10.30 -1.00 3.64
C SER A 67 -11.10 -0.44 2.46
N GLY A 68 -12.30 -0.98 2.20
CA GLY A 68 -13.16 -0.61 1.08
C GLY A 68 -13.51 0.88 1.04
N VAL A 69 -13.64 1.43 -0.18
CA VAL A 69 -13.96 2.84 -0.42
C VAL A 69 -15.45 2.98 -0.75
N GLY A 70 -16.09 4.06 -0.29
CA GLY A 70 -17.51 4.36 -0.59
C GLY A 70 -18.54 3.74 0.37
N VAL A 71 -18.07 3.03 1.40
CA VAL A 71 -18.87 2.44 2.48
C VAL A 71 -18.25 2.81 3.84
N PRO A 72 -18.93 2.62 4.99
CA PRO A 72 -18.27 2.68 6.28
C PRO A 72 -16.99 1.83 6.27
N THR A 73 -15.86 2.45 6.57
CA THR A 73 -14.53 1.89 6.30
C THR A 73 -13.61 1.98 7.51
N GLY A 74 -12.46 1.33 7.41
CA GLY A 74 -11.43 1.32 8.42
C GLY A 74 -10.03 1.36 7.80
N ALA A 75 -9.04 1.64 8.63
CA ALA A 75 -7.64 1.61 8.27
C ALA A 75 -6.81 1.08 9.44
N MET A 76 -5.64 0.56 9.15
CA MET A 76 -4.67 0.12 10.16
C MET A 76 -3.25 0.48 9.75
N ILE A 77 -2.38 0.67 10.75
CA ILE A 77 -0.94 0.80 10.55
C ILE A 77 -0.28 -0.41 11.20
N LEU A 78 0.53 -1.15 10.43
CA LEU A 78 1.44 -2.16 10.95
C LEU A 78 2.82 -1.53 11.07
N GLY A 79 3.57 -1.88 12.11
CA GLY A 79 4.94 -1.43 12.33
C GLY A 79 5.84 -2.59 12.75
N LYS A 80 7.16 -2.45 12.55
CA LYS A 80 8.12 -3.33 13.21
C LYS A 80 8.07 -3.14 14.73
N ALA A 81 8.39 -4.21 15.46
CA ALA A 81 8.49 -4.20 16.92
C ALA A 81 9.82 -3.60 17.39
#